data_AF-A0A2T0AK21-F1
#
_entry.id   AF-A0A2T0AK21-F1
#
_cell.length_a   1.000
_cell.length_b   1.000
_cell.length_c   1.000
_cell.angle_alpha   90.00
_cell.angle_beta   90.00
_cell.angle_gamma   90.00
#
_symmetry.space_group_name_H-M   'P 1'
#
loop_
_entity.id
_entity.type
_entity.pdbx_description
1 polymer ?
#
loop_
_entity_poly.entity_id
_entity_poly.type
_entity_poly.pdbx_seq_one_letter_code
_entity_poly.pdbx_strand_id
1 'polypeptide(L)'
;MEEKRKHKELIREALRSLIDKHTKRTLTTVAFAQQSEVAVITKNNVKDMLEKANKGDQAAIKALSKFSIFDPKKVAEKVNGVRVYAGQTKTIDFGDGSAITLDYQITSGGTQIPAYYTWEGDYVHAIAMHKWFLLGVEVGRYELHFIYDPNGNNPILKEKWDIGSAIYGNQVNPLGTDVLTDVGPYAVGVTGRGIWSTNMGASQTVKINAYGYFDPSLNWAEEWIYY
;
A
#
# COMPACT_ATOMS: atom_id res chain seq x y z
N MET A 1 43.78 -65.83 2.64
CA MET A 1 42.92 -65.42 1.51
C MET A 1 41.65 -64.69 1.96
N GLU A 2 41.07 -65.05 3.11
CA GLU A 2 39.90 -64.38 3.74
C GLU A 2 40.05 -62.85 3.92
N GLU A 3 41.23 -62.42 4.38
CA GLU A 3 41.46 -61.03 4.82
C GLU A 3 41.53 -60.04 3.64
N LYS A 4 42.11 -60.47 2.50
CA LYS A 4 42.07 -59.71 1.24
C LYS A 4 40.66 -59.58 0.66
N ARG A 5 39.75 -60.52 0.98
CA ARG A 5 38.36 -60.46 0.55
C ARG A 5 37.57 -59.43 1.37
N LYS A 6 37.73 -59.44 2.70
CA LYS A 6 37.12 -58.44 3.59
C LYS A 6 37.59 -57.01 3.27
N HIS A 7 38.88 -56.83 2.98
CA HIS A 7 39.41 -55.51 2.63
C HIS A 7 38.84 -54.97 1.31
N LYS A 8 38.61 -55.83 0.31
CA LYS A 8 37.95 -55.43 -0.95
C LYS A 8 36.48 -55.03 -0.77
N GLU A 9 35.76 -55.65 0.16
CA GLU A 9 34.36 -55.28 0.43
C GLU A 9 34.26 -53.94 1.16
N LEU A 10 35.12 -53.67 2.14
CA LEU A 10 35.18 -52.38 2.82
C LEU A 10 35.47 -51.22 1.86
N ILE A 11 36.38 -51.42 0.90
CA ILE A 11 36.68 -50.41 -0.14
C ILE A 11 35.46 -50.18 -1.04
N ARG A 12 34.72 -51.24 -1.40
CA ARG A 12 33.51 -51.11 -2.23
C ARG A 12 32.38 -50.37 -1.53
N GLU A 13 32.16 -50.63 -0.24
CA GLU A 13 31.16 -49.90 0.56
C GLU A 13 31.54 -48.43 0.74
N ALA A 14 32.81 -48.15 1.01
CA ALA A 14 33.31 -46.77 1.11
C ALA A 14 33.11 -45.99 -0.21
N LEU A 15 33.39 -46.62 -1.36
CA LEU A 15 33.17 -46.02 -2.68
C LEU A 15 31.68 -45.76 -2.96
N ARG A 16 30.79 -46.70 -2.62
CA ARG A 16 29.34 -46.52 -2.78
C ARG A 16 28.81 -45.37 -1.92
N SER A 17 29.24 -45.30 -0.66
CA SER A 17 28.90 -44.20 0.25
C SER A 17 29.40 -42.84 -0.27
N LEU A 18 30.61 -42.80 -0.86
CA LEU A 18 31.17 -41.58 -1.43
C LEU A 18 30.38 -41.12 -2.67
N ILE A 19 30.01 -42.06 -3.55
CA ILE A 19 29.21 -41.79 -4.75
C ILE A 19 27.81 -41.30 -4.36
N ASP A 20 27.16 -41.93 -3.38
CA ASP A 20 25.85 -41.50 -2.88
C ASP A 20 25.91 -40.13 -2.24
N LYS A 21 26.95 -39.84 -1.44
CA LYS A 21 27.16 -38.52 -0.84
C LYS A 21 27.39 -37.46 -1.91
N HIS A 22 28.18 -37.76 -2.94
CA HIS A 22 28.44 -36.82 -4.02
C HIS A 22 27.20 -36.60 -4.90
N THR A 23 26.44 -37.66 -5.20
CA THR A 23 25.20 -37.61 -5.98
C THR A 23 24.11 -36.85 -5.23
N LYS A 24 23.95 -37.08 -3.92
CA LYS A 24 23.08 -36.26 -3.06
C LYS A 24 23.54 -34.82 -3.04
N ARG A 25 24.84 -34.54 -2.90
CA ARG A 25 25.37 -33.17 -2.92
C ARG A 25 25.07 -32.51 -4.27
N THR A 26 25.28 -33.19 -5.39
CA THR A 26 24.96 -32.68 -6.73
C THR A 26 23.46 -32.44 -6.89
N LEU A 27 22.58 -33.36 -6.47
CA LEU A 27 21.12 -33.17 -6.48
C LEU A 27 20.67 -32.00 -5.59
N THR A 28 21.30 -31.82 -4.42
CA THR A 28 21.00 -30.69 -3.51
C THR A 28 21.52 -29.37 -4.08
N THR A 29 22.64 -29.38 -4.83
CA THR A 29 23.20 -28.16 -5.43
C THR A 29 22.45 -27.77 -6.71
N VAL A 30 21.96 -28.74 -7.48
CA VAL A 30 21.15 -28.50 -8.70
C VAL A 30 19.71 -28.09 -8.33
N ALA A 31 19.15 -28.60 -7.23
CA ALA A 31 17.86 -28.13 -6.69
C ALA A 31 17.91 -26.68 -6.17
N PHE A 32 19.09 -26.15 -5.87
CA PHE A 32 19.30 -24.74 -5.45
C PHE A 32 19.70 -23.80 -6.59
N ALA A 33 19.82 -24.30 -7.82
CA ALA A 33 20.19 -23.50 -9.00
C ALA A 33 19.05 -23.32 -10.01
N GLN A 34 17.79 -23.55 -9.61
CA GLN A 34 16.69 -22.83 -10.25
C GLN A 34 16.74 -21.39 -9.73
N GLN A 35 17.60 -20.60 -10.36
CA GLN A 35 17.39 -19.16 -10.43
C GLN A 35 16.04 -18.99 -11.12
N SER A 36 14.97 -18.98 -10.33
CA SER A 36 13.64 -18.69 -10.83
C SER A 36 13.76 -17.37 -11.54
N GLU A 37 13.63 -17.39 -12.87
CA GLU A 37 13.47 -16.18 -13.64
C GLU A 37 12.37 -15.40 -12.96
N VAL A 38 12.73 -14.23 -12.42
CA VAL A 38 11.77 -13.43 -11.68
C VAL A 38 10.73 -13.02 -12.72
N ALA A 39 9.50 -13.52 -12.54
CA ALA A 39 8.41 -13.27 -13.46
C ALA A 39 8.32 -11.77 -13.77
N VAL A 40 8.42 -11.41 -15.05
CA VAL A 40 8.33 -10.02 -15.48
C VAL A 40 6.89 -9.56 -15.30
N ILE A 41 6.69 -8.54 -14.46
CA ILE A 41 5.37 -7.96 -14.23
C ILE A 41 5.11 -6.88 -15.27
N THR A 42 3.95 -6.97 -15.91
CA THR A 42 3.48 -6.10 -16.98
C THR A 42 2.05 -5.67 -16.69
N LYS A 43 1.57 -4.62 -17.37
CA LYS A 43 0.20 -4.15 -17.23
C LYS A 43 -0.85 -5.25 -17.51
N ASN A 44 -0.52 -6.19 -18.40
CA ASN A 44 -1.43 -7.26 -18.81
C ASN A 44 -1.52 -8.41 -17.81
N ASN A 45 -0.49 -8.63 -16.98
CA ASN A 45 -0.45 -9.74 -16.02
C ASN A 45 -0.46 -9.30 -14.55
N VAL A 46 -0.46 -7.98 -14.26
CA VAL A 46 -0.34 -7.46 -12.89
C VAL A 46 -1.45 -7.98 -11.98
N LYS A 47 -2.69 -8.09 -12.46
CA LYS A 47 -3.81 -8.63 -11.69
C LYS A 47 -3.59 -10.10 -11.31
N ASP A 48 -3.24 -10.93 -12.28
CA ASP A 48 -2.94 -12.36 -12.05
C ASP A 48 -1.77 -12.53 -11.07
N MET A 49 -0.75 -11.67 -11.17
CA MET A 49 0.40 -11.70 -10.27
C MET A 49 0.03 -11.32 -8.84
N LEU A 50 -0.82 -10.30 -8.65
CA LEU A 50 -1.37 -9.92 -7.34
C LEU A 50 -2.23 -11.05 -6.75
N GLU A 51 -3.05 -11.72 -7.56
CA GLU A 51 -3.85 -12.86 -7.11
C GLU A 51 -2.98 -14.06 -6.69
N LYS A 52 -1.92 -14.36 -7.45
CA LYS A 52 -0.95 -15.41 -7.10
C LYS A 52 -0.22 -15.09 -5.80
N ALA A 53 0.21 -13.84 -5.62
CA ALA A 53 0.85 -13.40 -4.37
C ALA A 53 -0.11 -13.47 -3.18
N ASN A 54 -1.39 -13.14 -3.37
CA ASN A 54 -2.43 -13.32 -2.36
C ASN A 54 -2.62 -14.78 -1.93
N LYS A 55 -2.36 -15.73 -2.85
CA LYS A 55 -2.40 -17.17 -2.59
C LYS A 55 -1.07 -17.75 -2.09
N GLY A 56 -0.06 -16.91 -1.85
CA GLY A 56 1.24 -17.32 -1.29
C GLY A 56 2.29 -17.76 -2.31
N ASP A 57 2.09 -17.49 -3.61
CA ASP A 57 3.09 -17.78 -4.66
C ASP A 57 4.35 -16.95 -4.42
N GLN A 58 5.45 -17.64 -4.07
CA GLN A 58 6.71 -17.02 -3.72
C GLN A 58 7.40 -16.31 -4.89
N ALA A 59 7.21 -16.79 -6.13
CA ALA A 59 7.76 -16.15 -7.31
C ALA A 59 7.04 -14.83 -7.60
N ALA A 60 5.71 -14.81 -7.44
CA ALA A 60 4.90 -13.61 -7.58
C ALA A 60 5.22 -12.58 -6.48
N ILE A 61 5.30 -13.02 -5.23
CA ILE A 61 5.69 -12.18 -4.08
C ILE A 61 7.06 -11.54 -4.32
N LYS A 62 8.06 -12.33 -4.71
CA LYS A 62 9.43 -11.84 -4.98
C LYS A 62 9.50 -10.90 -6.18
N ALA A 63 8.62 -11.05 -7.17
CA ALA A 63 8.56 -10.16 -8.31
C ALA A 63 7.90 -8.82 -7.95
N LEU A 64 6.78 -8.86 -7.21
CA LEU A 64 6.04 -7.67 -6.77
C LEU A 64 6.81 -6.86 -5.72
N SER A 65 7.50 -7.50 -4.78
CA SER A 65 8.23 -6.80 -3.71
C SER A 65 9.38 -5.90 -4.20
N LYS A 66 9.73 -5.97 -5.49
CA LYS A 66 10.72 -5.08 -6.11
C LYS A 66 10.20 -3.68 -6.41
N PHE A 67 8.88 -3.51 -6.51
CA PHE A 67 8.29 -2.19 -6.75
C PHE A 67 8.35 -1.35 -5.49
N SER A 68 8.72 -0.08 -5.66
CA SER A 68 9.01 0.87 -4.58
C SER A 68 7.79 1.18 -3.73
N ILE A 69 6.58 1.04 -4.28
CA ILE A 69 5.35 1.17 -3.49
C ILE A 69 5.26 0.15 -2.36
N PHE A 70 5.91 -1.02 -2.47
CA PHE A 70 5.98 -2.02 -1.40
C PHE A 70 7.22 -1.85 -0.50
N ASP A 71 7.93 -0.72 -0.59
CA ASP A 71 8.99 -0.34 0.33
C ASP A 71 8.48 0.80 1.22
N PRO A 72 8.04 0.51 2.46
CA PRO A 72 7.42 1.51 3.31
C PRO A 72 8.32 2.72 3.60
N LYS A 73 9.65 2.53 3.60
CA LYS A 73 10.61 3.63 3.79
C LYS A 73 10.57 4.60 2.62
N LYS A 74 10.65 4.08 1.39
CA LYS A 74 10.56 4.91 0.18
C LYS A 74 9.22 5.60 0.04
N VAL A 75 8.13 4.91 0.43
CA VAL A 75 6.80 5.48 0.43
C VAL A 75 6.73 6.65 1.43
N ALA A 76 7.18 6.44 2.67
CA ALA A 76 7.20 7.49 3.68
C ALA A 76 8.08 8.69 3.29
N GLU A 77 9.26 8.45 2.71
CA GLU A 77 10.17 9.51 2.24
C GLU A 77 9.52 10.45 1.23
N LYS A 78 8.62 9.94 0.38
CA LYS A 78 7.95 10.75 -0.65
C LYS A 78 6.57 11.28 -0.24
N VAL A 79 5.86 10.59 0.66
CA VAL A 79 4.48 10.92 1.03
C VAL A 79 4.42 11.82 2.27
N ASN A 80 5.30 11.62 3.25
CA ASN A 80 5.17 12.31 4.54
C ASN A 80 5.24 13.83 4.39
N GLY A 81 4.23 14.51 4.90
CA GLY A 81 4.11 15.97 4.83
C GLY A 81 3.64 16.50 3.48
N VAL A 82 3.22 15.62 2.56
CA VAL A 82 2.60 16.07 1.32
C VAL A 82 1.20 16.59 1.62
N ARG A 83 0.98 17.85 1.28
CA ARG A 83 -0.33 18.51 1.32
C ARG A 83 -1.04 18.46 -0.04
N VAL A 84 -2.35 18.24 -0.01
CA VAL A 84 -3.26 18.33 -1.16
C VAL A 84 -4.45 19.21 -0.78
N TYR A 85 -4.78 20.19 -1.62
CA TYR A 85 -5.91 21.10 -1.39
C TYR A 85 -7.19 20.60 -2.07
N ALA A 86 -8.33 21.19 -1.71
CA ALA A 86 -9.63 20.84 -2.27
C ALA A 86 -9.62 20.87 -3.80
N GLY A 87 -10.16 19.80 -4.40
CA GLY A 87 -10.23 19.61 -5.85
C GLY A 87 -8.89 19.25 -6.51
N GLN A 88 -7.82 19.05 -5.73
CA GLN A 88 -6.52 18.68 -6.28
C GLN A 88 -6.26 17.18 -6.16
N THR A 89 -5.47 16.71 -7.11
CA THR A 89 -4.89 15.38 -7.11
C THR A 89 -3.38 15.52 -7.27
N LYS A 90 -2.61 14.86 -6.39
CA LYS A 90 -1.15 14.80 -6.47
C LYS A 90 -0.70 13.37 -6.65
N THR A 91 0.04 13.12 -7.72
CA THR A 91 0.63 11.81 -8.02
C THR A 91 2.11 11.79 -7.66
N ILE A 92 2.51 10.78 -6.92
CA ILE A 92 3.89 10.46 -6.56
C ILE A 92 4.27 9.23 -7.38
N ASP A 93 5.04 9.45 -8.45
CA ASP A 93 5.59 8.37 -9.29
C ASP A 93 6.93 7.89 -8.72
N PHE A 94 7.12 6.57 -8.67
CA PHE A 94 8.37 5.94 -8.23
C PHE A 94 9.31 5.57 -9.38
N GLY A 95 8.88 5.68 -10.64
CA GLY A 95 9.68 5.42 -11.84
C GLY A 95 9.81 3.95 -12.21
N ASP A 96 9.33 3.04 -11.38
CA ASP A 96 9.25 1.60 -11.65
C ASP A 96 7.87 1.16 -12.13
N GLY A 97 6.98 2.11 -12.40
CA GLY A 97 5.59 1.87 -12.80
C GLY A 97 4.63 1.72 -11.61
N SER A 98 5.11 1.83 -10.37
CA SER A 98 4.26 2.03 -9.21
C SER A 98 4.09 3.51 -8.88
N ALA A 99 2.93 3.89 -8.33
CA ALA A 99 2.62 5.27 -7.98
C ALA A 99 1.62 5.34 -6.82
N ILE A 100 1.67 6.43 -6.06
CA ILE A 100 0.66 6.81 -5.08
C ILE A 100 -0.07 8.05 -5.58
N THR A 101 -1.39 8.07 -5.45
CA THR A 101 -2.19 9.26 -5.72
C THR A 101 -2.89 9.71 -4.44
N LEU A 102 -2.71 10.99 -4.14
CA LEU A 102 -3.34 11.69 -3.03
C LEU A 102 -4.38 12.63 -3.61
N ASP A 103 -5.63 12.48 -3.21
CA ASP A 103 -6.77 13.20 -3.79
C ASP A 103 -7.64 13.77 -2.67
N TYR A 104 -8.05 15.03 -2.80
CA TYR A 104 -8.91 15.67 -1.81
C TYR A 104 -10.12 16.32 -2.47
N GLN A 105 -11.27 15.68 -2.33
CA GLN A 105 -12.50 16.04 -3.00
C GLN A 105 -13.48 16.67 -2.04
N ILE A 106 -14.28 17.61 -2.54
CA ILE A 106 -15.40 18.21 -1.83
C ILE A 106 -16.68 18.07 -2.67
N THR A 107 -17.77 17.68 -2.03
CA THR A 107 -19.10 17.58 -2.62
C THR A 107 -20.13 18.22 -1.69
N SER A 108 -21.25 18.69 -2.23
CA SER A 108 -22.42 19.11 -1.46
C SER A 108 -23.69 18.75 -2.21
N GLY A 109 -24.74 18.36 -1.49
CA GLY A 109 -26.01 17.94 -2.09
C GLY A 109 -25.87 16.83 -3.14
N GLY A 110 -24.81 16.00 -3.06
CA GLY A 110 -24.48 14.96 -4.05
C GLY A 110 -23.79 15.46 -5.33
N THR A 111 -23.44 16.74 -5.43
CA THR A 111 -22.71 17.33 -6.58
C THR A 111 -21.27 17.67 -6.19
N GLN A 112 -20.31 17.33 -7.05
CA GLN A 112 -18.92 17.76 -6.88
C GLN A 112 -18.80 19.26 -7.13
N ILE A 113 -18.19 19.98 -6.18
CA ILE A 113 -18.09 21.43 -6.24
C ILE A 113 -16.66 21.82 -6.62
N PRO A 114 -16.47 22.72 -7.59
CA PRO A 114 -15.18 23.35 -7.82
C PRO A 114 -14.74 24.16 -6.60
N ALA A 115 -13.46 24.08 -6.24
CA ALA A 115 -12.94 24.65 -5.00
C ALA A 115 -13.22 26.16 -4.80
N TYR A 116 -13.49 26.95 -5.84
CA TYR A 116 -13.60 28.42 -5.77
C TYR A 116 -15.01 28.99 -5.49
N TYR A 117 -16.02 28.17 -5.19
CA TYR A 117 -17.36 28.67 -4.87
C TYR A 117 -17.51 28.97 -3.37
N THR A 118 -17.93 30.19 -3.01
CA THR A 118 -18.32 30.58 -1.64
C THR A 118 -19.79 30.23 -1.38
N TRP A 119 -20.10 29.61 -0.24
CA TRP A 119 -21.41 28.98 0.02
C TRP A 119 -22.24 29.67 1.11
N GLU A 120 -23.56 29.66 0.89
CA GLU A 120 -24.61 29.76 1.91
C GLU A 120 -25.51 28.51 1.78
N GLY A 121 -25.61 27.67 2.82
CA GLY A 121 -26.82 26.84 3.01
C GLY A 121 -26.81 25.32 2.83
N ASP A 122 -25.68 24.62 2.63
CA ASP A 122 -25.65 23.13 2.64
C ASP A 122 -24.42 22.57 3.39
N TYR A 123 -24.49 21.29 3.80
CA TYR A 123 -23.35 20.59 4.38
C TYR A 123 -22.26 20.31 3.32
N VAL A 124 -20.99 20.42 3.71
CA VAL A 124 -19.84 20.04 2.89
C VAL A 124 -19.41 18.64 3.26
N HIS A 125 -19.34 17.76 2.25
CA HIS A 125 -18.75 16.43 2.38
C HIS A 125 -17.36 16.43 1.76
N ALA A 126 -16.35 16.28 2.60
CA ALA A 126 -14.95 16.25 2.21
C ALA A 126 -14.40 14.82 2.27
N ILE A 127 -13.58 14.46 1.28
CA ILE A 127 -13.04 13.11 1.08
C ILE A 127 -11.56 13.21 0.76
N ALA A 128 -10.71 12.74 1.67
CA ALA A 128 -9.27 12.59 1.43
C ALA A 128 -8.94 11.14 1.11
N MET A 129 -8.23 10.89 0.01
CA MET A 129 -7.97 9.54 -0.50
C MET A 129 -6.49 9.30 -0.74
N HIS A 130 -6.03 8.16 -0.27
CA HIS A 130 -4.71 7.59 -0.54
C HIS A 130 -4.88 6.34 -1.42
N LYS A 131 -4.42 6.41 -2.67
CA LYS A 131 -4.61 5.35 -3.69
C LYS A 131 -3.28 4.80 -4.15
N TRP A 132 -3.16 3.47 -4.25
CA TRP A 132 -1.98 2.80 -4.78
C TRP A 132 -2.22 2.32 -6.20
N PHE A 133 -1.25 2.58 -7.06
CA PHE A 133 -1.26 2.15 -8.44
C PHE A 133 -0.03 1.32 -8.75
N LEU A 134 -0.24 0.24 -9.50
CA LEU A 134 0.81 -0.58 -10.08
C LEU A 134 0.53 -0.77 -11.57
N LEU A 135 1.42 -0.25 -12.41
CA LEU A 135 1.32 -0.27 -13.88
C LEU A 135 -0.03 0.28 -14.39
N GLY A 136 -0.53 1.32 -13.70
CA GLY A 136 -1.81 1.98 -14.00
C GLY A 136 -3.05 1.23 -13.51
N VAL A 137 -2.91 0.16 -12.73
CA VAL A 137 -4.01 -0.54 -12.07
C VAL A 137 -4.07 -0.09 -10.61
N GLU A 138 -5.22 0.35 -10.13
CA GLU A 138 -5.43 0.61 -8.70
C GLU A 138 -5.39 -0.72 -7.94
N VAL A 139 -4.53 -0.81 -6.93
CA VAL A 139 -4.28 -2.04 -6.14
C VAL A 139 -4.62 -1.85 -4.66
N GLY A 140 -5.25 -0.74 -4.32
CA GLY A 140 -5.67 -0.44 -2.96
C GLY A 140 -5.99 1.04 -2.81
N ARG A 141 -6.86 1.34 -1.85
CA ARG A 141 -7.25 2.72 -1.52
C ARG A 141 -7.78 2.80 -0.11
N TYR A 142 -7.39 3.86 0.58
CA TYR A 142 -7.93 4.30 1.86
C TYR A 142 -8.60 5.66 1.67
N GLU A 143 -9.77 5.88 2.26
CA GLU A 143 -10.50 7.14 2.20
C GLU A 143 -10.90 7.59 3.60
N LEU A 144 -10.65 8.85 3.91
CA LEU A 144 -11.15 9.55 5.08
C LEU A 144 -12.25 10.51 4.65
N HIS A 145 -13.42 10.37 5.26
CA HIS A 145 -14.59 11.21 5.01
C HIS A 145 -14.96 12.01 6.24
N PHE A 146 -15.45 13.22 6.01
CA PHE A 146 -16.16 13.97 7.03
C PHE A 146 -17.17 14.94 6.42
N ILE A 147 -18.23 15.20 7.19
CA ILE A 147 -19.29 16.15 6.86
C ILE A 147 -19.24 17.27 7.88
N TYR A 148 -19.29 18.50 7.41
CA TYR A 148 -19.35 19.66 8.28
C TYR A 148 -20.29 20.74 7.73
N ASP A 149 -20.81 21.54 8.64
CA ASP A 149 -21.55 22.76 8.34
C ASP A 149 -20.55 23.90 8.17
N PRO A 150 -20.38 24.44 6.95
CA PRO A 150 -19.46 25.55 6.73
C PRO A 150 -20.05 26.88 7.18
N ASN A 151 -21.33 26.97 7.61
CA ASN A 151 -21.98 28.27 7.81
C ASN A 151 -21.46 29.02 9.05
N GLY A 152 -21.33 30.33 8.90
CA GLY A 152 -20.78 31.22 9.91
C GLY A 152 -19.27 31.08 10.06
N ASN A 153 -18.61 32.01 10.76
CA ASN A 153 -17.14 32.00 10.82
C ASN A 153 -16.56 30.70 11.45
N ASN A 154 -17.35 29.91 12.17
CA ASN A 154 -16.89 28.69 12.85
C ASN A 154 -17.58 27.44 12.25
N PRO A 155 -16.88 26.66 11.41
CA PRO A 155 -17.41 25.41 10.89
C PRO A 155 -17.76 24.42 12.00
N ILE A 156 -18.81 23.63 11.81
CA ILE A 156 -19.28 22.64 12.79
C ILE A 156 -19.22 21.25 12.19
N LEU A 157 -18.39 20.38 12.76
CA LEU A 157 -18.31 18.97 12.35
C LEU A 157 -19.63 18.25 12.67
N LYS A 158 -20.15 17.51 11.71
CA LYS A 158 -21.38 16.70 11.85
C LYS A 158 -21.06 15.22 11.94
N GLU A 159 -20.29 14.72 10.98
CA GLU A 159 -19.98 13.29 10.87
C GLU A 159 -18.55 13.08 10.37
N LYS A 160 -18.00 11.90 10.68
CA LYS A 160 -16.71 11.43 10.17
C LYS A 160 -16.67 9.91 10.15
N TRP A 161 -16.02 9.36 9.14
CA TRP A 161 -15.79 7.92 9.01
C TRP A 161 -14.65 7.69 8.03
N ASP A 162 -14.14 6.47 7.98
CA ASP A 162 -13.14 6.05 7.02
C ASP A 162 -13.51 4.71 6.40
N ILE A 163 -13.00 4.48 5.20
CA ILE A 163 -13.17 3.23 4.47
C ILE A 163 -11.82 2.79 3.89
N GLY A 164 -11.61 1.48 3.91
CA GLY A 164 -10.51 0.83 3.21
C GLY A 164 -11.08 -0.08 2.13
N SER A 165 -10.44 -0.09 0.98
CA SER A 165 -10.83 -0.97 -0.12
C SER A 165 -9.85 -2.13 -0.26
N ALA A 166 -10.42 -3.32 -0.41
CA ALA A 166 -9.69 -4.50 -0.89
C ALA A 166 -9.79 -4.55 -2.42
N ILE A 167 -9.04 -3.68 -3.10
CA ILE A 167 -8.82 -3.81 -4.55
C ILE A 167 -7.54 -4.63 -4.74
N TYR A 168 -7.55 -5.59 -5.68
CA TYR A 168 -6.52 -6.59 -6.00
C TYR A 168 -5.21 -6.58 -5.17
N GLY A 169 -4.94 -7.66 -4.44
CA GLY A 169 -3.59 -7.93 -3.91
C GLY A 169 -3.26 -7.35 -2.54
N ASN A 170 -4.03 -6.37 -2.06
CA ASN A 170 -3.78 -5.72 -0.77
C ASN A 170 -5.03 -5.70 0.11
N GLN A 171 -4.81 -5.80 1.41
CA GLN A 171 -5.85 -5.57 2.40
C GLN A 171 -5.63 -4.20 3.03
N VAL A 172 -6.57 -3.28 2.80
CA VAL A 172 -6.60 -1.96 3.43
C VAL A 172 -7.70 -1.98 4.47
N ASN A 173 -7.33 -2.00 5.76
CA ASN A 173 -8.30 -1.99 6.85
C ASN A 173 -8.34 -0.60 7.50
N PRO A 174 -9.50 0.06 7.59
CA PRO A 174 -9.64 1.27 8.37
C PRO A 174 -9.42 0.96 9.86
N LEU A 175 -8.75 1.87 10.57
CA LEU A 175 -8.51 1.82 12.01
C LEU A 175 -9.35 2.85 12.77
N GLY A 176 -10.23 3.57 12.07
CA GLY A 176 -11.15 4.55 12.65
C GLY A 176 -10.64 5.98 12.56
N THR A 177 -11.52 6.89 12.96
CA THR A 177 -11.34 8.34 12.85
C THR A 177 -11.50 9.07 14.17
N ASP A 178 -10.74 10.15 14.34
CA ASP A 178 -10.76 11.02 15.52
C ASP A 178 -10.92 12.49 15.11
N VAL A 179 -11.41 13.33 16.02
CA VAL A 179 -11.44 14.79 15.83
C VAL A 179 -10.10 15.37 16.25
N LEU A 180 -9.54 16.27 15.45
CA LEU A 180 -8.35 17.03 15.82
C LEU A 180 -8.74 18.18 16.76
N THR A 181 -8.12 18.22 17.94
CA THR A 181 -8.42 19.23 18.97
C THR A 181 -7.64 20.53 18.79
N ASP A 182 -6.45 20.45 18.17
CA ASP A 182 -5.55 21.59 17.97
C ASP A 182 -5.62 22.09 16.52
N VAL A 183 -6.84 22.43 16.09
CA VAL A 183 -7.04 23.10 14.80
C VAL A 183 -7.10 24.61 14.99
N GLY A 184 -6.52 25.36 14.05
CA GLY A 184 -6.57 26.82 14.06
C GLY A 184 -8.01 27.34 14.08
N PRO A 185 -8.22 28.63 14.40
CA PRO A 185 -9.55 29.22 14.38
C PRO A 185 -10.20 29.03 12.99
N TYR A 186 -11.52 28.91 12.97
CA TYR A 186 -12.33 28.82 11.74
C TYR A 186 -12.13 27.53 10.93
N ALA A 187 -11.74 26.44 11.59
CA ALA A 187 -11.58 25.13 10.97
C ALA A 187 -12.15 23.99 11.85
N VAL A 188 -12.55 22.91 11.19
CA VAL A 188 -12.70 21.58 11.78
C VAL A 188 -11.58 20.69 11.26
N GLY A 189 -11.08 19.78 12.09
CA GLY A 189 -10.08 18.81 11.65
C GLY A 189 -10.48 17.40 12.03
N VAL A 190 -10.19 16.47 11.12
CA VAL A 190 -10.40 15.05 11.31
C VAL A 190 -9.11 14.31 10.97
N THR A 191 -8.81 13.27 11.74
CA THR A 191 -7.74 12.33 11.42
C THR A 191 -8.30 10.94 11.21
N GLY A 192 -7.74 10.20 10.26
CA GLY A 192 -8.06 8.81 9.97
C GLY A 192 -6.79 8.00 9.82
N ARG A 193 -6.86 6.71 10.15
CA ARG A 193 -5.75 5.76 9.95
C ARG A 193 -6.23 4.53 9.19
N GLY A 194 -5.44 4.07 8.22
CA GLY A 194 -5.67 2.81 7.51
C GLY A 194 -4.40 1.96 7.53
N ILE A 195 -4.52 0.70 7.95
CA ILE A 195 -3.43 -0.27 7.86
C ILE A 195 -3.48 -0.98 6.51
N TRP A 196 -2.34 -0.98 5.83
CA TRP A 196 -2.10 -1.69 4.59
C TRP A 196 -1.29 -2.93 4.90
N SER A 197 -1.94 -4.08 4.81
CA SER A 197 -1.30 -5.38 4.94
C SER A 197 -1.10 -5.98 3.56
N THR A 198 0.15 -6.24 3.21
CA THR A 198 0.52 -6.84 1.92
C THR A 198 1.26 -8.15 2.12
N ASN A 199 1.01 -9.14 1.26
CA ASN A 199 1.80 -10.38 1.23
C ASN A 199 3.23 -10.18 0.67
N MET A 200 3.53 -8.96 0.21
CA MET A 200 4.81 -8.57 -0.40
C MET A 200 5.84 -8.14 0.66
N GLY A 201 5.50 -8.22 1.94
CA GLY A 201 6.39 -7.89 3.06
C GLY A 201 6.29 -6.45 3.55
N ALA A 202 5.38 -5.65 2.98
CA ALA A 202 5.05 -4.32 3.49
C ALA A 202 3.82 -4.41 4.40
N SER A 203 3.99 -3.98 5.65
CA SER A 203 2.89 -3.47 6.46
C SER A 203 3.16 -2.00 6.69
N GLN A 204 2.19 -1.15 6.36
CA GLN A 204 2.30 0.28 6.64
C GLN A 204 0.97 0.84 7.11
N THR A 205 1.03 1.86 7.96
CA THR A 205 -0.13 2.63 8.38
C THR A 205 -0.11 3.97 7.67
N VAL A 206 -1.16 4.24 6.91
CA VAL A 206 -1.45 5.57 6.38
C VAL A 206 -2.22 6.33 7.43
N LYS A 207 -1.79 7.54 7.76
CA LYS A 207 -2.54 8.51 8.56
C LYS A 207 -2.82 9.72 7.69
N ILE A 208 -4.08 10.14 7.66
CA ILE A 208 -4.50 11.36 6.98
C ILE A 208 -5.02 12.32 8.04
N ASN A 209 -4.56 13.57 8.04
CA ASN A 209 -5.24 14.68 8.69
C ASN A 209 -5.91 15.52 7.59
N ALA A 210 -7.20 15.80 7.74
CA ALA A 210 -7.96 16.63 6.81
C ALA A 210 -8.66 17.76 7.55
N TYR A 211 -8.74 18.91 6.90
CA TYR A 211 -9.18 20.17 7.50
C TYR A 211 -10.28 20.81 6.64
N GLY A 212 -11.40 21.15 7.29
CA GLY A 212 -12.54 21.84 6.68
C GLY A 212 -12.69 23.26 7.23
N TYR A 213 -12.87 24.24 6.34
CA TYR A 213 -12.97 25.66 6.64
C TYR A 213 -14.31 26.23 6.18
N PHE A 214 -14.63 27.44 6.66
CA PHE A 214 -15.78 28.22 6.18
C PHE A 214 -15.75 28.40 4.66
N ASP A 215 -14.58 28.76 4.12
CA ASP A 215 -14.30 28.75 2.69
C ASP A 215 -13.74 27.38 2.29
N PRO A 216 -14.53 26.53 1.60
CA PRO A 216 -14.09 25.18 1.23
C PRO A 216 -12.88 25.17 0.28
N SER A 217 -12.57 26.29 -0.39
CA SER A 217 -11.38 26.46 -1.22
C SER A 217 -10.08 26.27 -0.43
N LEU A 218 -10.15 26.57 0.87
CA LEU A 218 -9.04 26.49 1.79
C LEU A 218 -8.91 25.11 2.41
N ASN A 219 -9.83 24.18 2.16
CA ASN A 219 -9.72 22.83 2.72
C ASN A 219 -8.47 22.14 2.17
N TRP A 220 -7.84 21.33 3.02
CA TRP A 220 -6.68 20.53 2.63
C TRP A 220 -6.56 19.26 3.46
N ALA A 221 -5.78 18.32 2.94
CA ALA A 221 -5.35 17.13 3.65
C ALA A 221 -3.83 16.97 3.58
N GLU A 222 -3.27 16.32 4.58
CA GLU A 222 -1.85 15.95 4.68
C GLU A 222 -1.73 14.54 5.20
N GLU A 223 -0.71 13.84 4.72
CA GLU A 223 -0.53 12.41 4.98
C GLU A 223 0.81 12.06 5.61
N TRP A 224 0.79 10.99 6.39
CA TRP A 224 1.95 10.35 6.97
C TRP A 224 1.85 8.84 6.85
N ILE A 225 3.01 8.22 6.67
CA ILE A 225 3.21 6.79 6.54
C ILE A 225 4.09 6.33 7.69
N TYR A 226 3.63 5.30 8.40
CA TYR A 226 4.33 4.63 9.48
C TYR A 226 4.50 3.14 9.12
N TYR A 227 5.59 2.50 9.56
CA TYR A 227 5.91 1.12 9.21
C TYR A 227 6.83 0.46 10.24
#